data_AF-A0A8B7XFG3-F1
#
_entry.id   AF-A0A8B7XFG3-F1
#
_cell.length_a   1.000
_cell.length_b   1.000
_cell.length_c   1.000
_cell.angle_alpha   90.00
_cell.angle_beta   90.00
_cell.angle_gamma   90.00
#
_symmetry.space_group_name_H-M   'P 1'
#
loop_
_entity.id
_entity.type
_entity.pdbx_description
1 polymer ?
#
loop_
_entity_poly.entity_id
_entity_poly.type
_entity_poly.pdbx_seq_one_letter_code
_entity_poly.pdbx_strand_id
1 'polypeptide(L)'
;MSQKVKALLGFTEKRVDVSDVIAQLVAVIEQAHEMVHHVTGMVNSIYSYLQNAICALSPSGVVTIKRGHSTDVDQLRSLKFVFFDGKFKECKQLAFQYQGTSGPYLYEVPRGLIPFSNLLRTCGVRDHFHLDDFIQALQLLKGTYGKKPLNESDLKSAKSMLSEIVSMIAESHDFSPPEGSLQSGLIFVPDNRGILRSPQELTFNDMEWDGYLRGEKYTHPDISYRDAKVLGIITQRQKVIDTCSSFEEFQIDFGQSEELTDRLKSILREYPNVSDVFKELLQNADDAGATEIHFVYDPRHHKAKKVVCDSWSAVGELPSICVYNDMPFTEADIKGIQKVGVGGKRDDISTTGKFGIGFNAVYHLTDCPSFLSNSDTLCVFDPLLMFTPVTQKTSPGKQFVAGVSFRKKFPDMLNGYLEDIPALNVKGGTVFRFPLRKQPSVLSEEVYSKARVMALLSDLEKLSQESLLFLNNILSITVSCVTKHSHEMQTKYFISAKLSEQGNEGR
;
A
#
# COMPACT_ATOMS: atom_id res chain seq x y z
N MET A 1 -56.40 33.38 24.16
CA MET A 1 -56.97 33.84 22.87
C MET A 1 -57.77 32.69 22.26
N SER A 2 -59.06 32.87 21.93
CA SER A 2 -59.92 31.76 21.47
C SER A 2 -59.56 31.30 20.05
N GLN A 3 -59.85 30.04 19.71
CA GLN A 3 -59.57 29.44 18.40
C GLN A 3 -60.18 30.23 17.23
N LYS A 4 -61.36 30.84 17.45
CA LYS A 4 -62.02 31.71 16.46
C LYS A 4 -61.26 33.01 16.23
N VAL A 5 -60.66 33.59 17.28
CA VAL A 5 -59.85 34.82 17.17
C VAL A 5 -58.52 34.54 16.45
N LYS A 6 -57.92 33.36 16.67
CA LYS A 6 -56.71 32.94 15.93
C LYS A 6 -56.97 32.75 14.43
N ALA A 7 -58.12 32.21 14.06
CA ALA A 7 -58.51 32.06 12.66
C ALA A 7 -58.80 33.41 11.98
N LEU A 8 -59.50 34.32 12.67
CA LEU A 8 -59.86 35.63 12.13
C LEU A 8 -58.66 36.55 11.87
N LEU A 9 -57.58 36.39 12.66
CA LEU A 9 -56.35 37.18 12.54
C LEU A 9 -55.31 36.53 11.60
N GLY A 10 -55.67 35.45 10.89
CA GLY A 10 -54.78 34.77 9.93
C GLY A 10 -53.67 33.91 10.58
N PHE A 11 -53.70 33.70 11.90
CA PHE A 11 -52.70 32.87 12.60
C PHE A 11 -52.84 31.37 12.27
N THR A 12 -53.94 30.94 11.64
CA THR A 12 -54.13 29.55 11.20
C THR A 12 -53.75 29.31 9.73
N GLU A 13 -53.44 30.36 8.96
CA GLU A 13 -53.14 30.27 7.52
C GLU A 13 -51.66 30.49 7.18
N LYS A 14 -50.88 31.15 8.04
CA LYS A 14 -49.43 31.23 7.86
C LYS A 14 -48.80 29.87 8.17
N ARG A 15 -48.56 29.07 7.12
CA ARG A 15 -47.54 28.02 7.18
C ARG A 15 -46.23 28.70 7.54
N VAL A 16 -45.77 28.47 8.76
CA VAL A 16 -44.42 28.89 9.17
C VAL A 16 -43.46 28.15 8.25
N ASP A 17 -42.61 28.87 7.52
CA ASP A 17 -41.61 28.29 6.65
C ASP A 17 -40.43 27.77 7.49
N VAL A 18 -39.80 26.68 7.08
CA VAL A 18 -38.61 26.14 7.74
C VAL A 18 -37.46 27.15 7.68
N SER A 19 -37.33 27.86 6.57
CA SER A 19 -36.32 28.89 6.37
C SER A 19 -36.45 30.05 7.37
N ASP A 20 -37.68 30.50 7.66
CA ASP A 20 -37.95 31.52 8.68
C ASP A 20 -37.56 31.06 10.09
N VAL A 21 -37.78 29.78 10.41
CA VAL A 21 -37.42 29.21 11.71
C VAL A 21 -35.90 29.03 11.86
N ILE A 22 -35.20 28.68 10.77
CA ILE A 22 -33.73 28.66 10.77
C ILE A 22 -33.19 30.08 10.95
N ALA A 23 -33.77 31.09 10.31
CA ALA A 23 -33.38 32.49 10.51
C ALA A 23 -33.60 32.95 11.96
N GLN A 24 -34.69 32.53 12.60
CA GLN A 24 -34.91 32.76 14.04
C GLN A 24 -33.84 32.08 14.89
N LEU A 25 -33.46 30.85 14.56
CA LEU A 25 -32.38 30.15 15.27
C LEU A 25 -31.05 30.90 15.15
N VAL A 26 -30.71 31.41 13.98
CA VAL A 26 -29.52 32.22 13.75
C VAL A 26 -29.55 33.49 14.62
N ALA A 27 -30.68 34.21 14.64
CA ALA A 27 -30.84 35.39 15.49
C ALA A 27 -30.68 35.07 16.98
N VAL A 28 -31.21 33.93 17.44
CA VAL A 28 -31.03 33.47 18.83
C VAL A 28 -29.58 33.12 19.12
N ILE A 29 -28.85 32.51 18.18
CA ILE A 29 -27.42 32.21 18.32
C ILE A 29 -26.61 33.51 18.49
N GLU A 30 -26.90 34.53 17.68
CA GLU A 30 -26.20 35.82 17.72
C GLU A 30 -26.49 36.61 19.01
N GLN A 31 -27.74 36.60 19.48
CA GLN A 31 -28.20 37.35 20.66
C GLN A 31 -28.15 36.53 21.97
N ALA A 32 -27.57 35.34 21.93
CA ALA A 32 -27.56 34.40 23.06
C ALA A 32 -27.00 34.98 24.36
N HIS A 33 -26.06 35.93 24.25
CA HIS A 33 -25.41 36.60 25.37
C HIS A 33 -26.32 37.59 26.12
N GLU A 34 -27.38 38.09 25.49
CA GLU A 34 -28.30 39.08 26.05
C GLU A 34 -29.56 38.45 26.67
N MET A 35 -29.88 37.20 26.30
CA MET A 35 -31.17 36.54 26.62
C MET A 35 -31.06 35.29 27.52
N VAL A 36 -30.13 35.29 28.49
CA VAL A 36 -29.70 34.11 29.26
C VAL A 36 -30.83 33.25 29.87
N HIS A 37 -31.94 33.85 30.30
CA HIS A 37 -33.04 33.13 30.97
C HIS A 37 -34.14 32.58 30.03
N HIS A 38 -34.19 33.00 28.75
CA HIS A 38 -35.26 32.61 27.82
C HIS A 38 -34.78 31.75 26.64
N VAL A 39 -33.47 31.71 26.39
CA VAL A 39 -32.87 30.97 25.25
C VAL A 39 -33.25 29.50 25.26
N THR A 40 -33.17 28.79 26.39
CA THR A 40 -33.49 27.35 26.46
C THR A 40 -34.90 27.03 25.98
N GLY A 41 -35.90 27.82 26.40
CA GLY A 41 -37.31 27.58 26.03
C GLY A 41 -37.58 27.86 24.55
N MET A 42 -36.97 28.92 24.03
CA MET A 42 -37.04 29.28 22.60
C MET A 42 -36.39 28.19 21.74
N VAL A 43 -35.17 27.79 22.10
CA VAL A 43 -34.40 26.78 21.37
C VAL A 43 -35.11 25.42 21.37
N ASN A 44 -35.67 24.98 22.50
CA ASN A 44 -36.43 23.73 22.56
C ASN A 44 -37.67 23.75 21.64
N SER A 45 -38.34 24.90 21.56
CA SER A 45 -39.50 25.08 20.67
C SER A 45 -39.08 25.04 19.20
N ILE A 46 -37.98 25.70 18.86
CA ILE A 46 -37.37 25.68 17.53
C ILE A 46 -36.96 24.25 17.15
N TYR A 47 -36.24 23.53 18.01
CA TYR A 47 -35.85 22.14 17.74
C TYR A 47 -37.04 21.21 17.55
N SER A 48 -38.08 21.36 18.39
CA SER A 48 -39.29 20.56 18.27
C SER A 48 -39.97 20.79 16.91
N TYR A 49 -40.08 22.05 16.49
CA TYR A 49 -40.62 22.38 15.18
C TYR A 49 -39.74 21.82 14.05
N LEU A 50 -38.43 22.10 14.06
CA LEU A 50 -37.51 21.67 13.01
C LEU A 50 -37.49 20.15 12.88
N GLN A 51 -37.40 19.42 13.98
CA GLN A 51 -37.46 17.95 13.97
C GLN A 51 -38.73 17.44 13.28
N ASN A 52 -39.88 18.00 13.61
CA ASN A 52 -41.15 17.58 13.01
C ASN A 52 -41.27 18.00 11.54
N ALA A 53 -40.71 19.15 11.17
CA ALA A 53 -40.78 19.68 9.82
C ALA A 53 -39.82 18.97 8.85
N ILE A 54 -38.59 18.67 9.28
CA ILE A 54 -37.51 18.22 8.39
C ILE A 54 -37.16 16.73 8.52
N CYS A 55 -37.45 16.09 9.65
CA CYS A 55 -37.13 14.67 9.85
C CYS A 55 -38.32 13.77 9.49
N ALA A 56 -38.04 12.65 8.82
CA ALA A 56 -38.95 11.54 8.62
C ALA A 56 -38.35 10.26 9.20
N LEU A 57 -39.16 9.47 9.92
CA LEU A 57 -38.74 8.17 10.41
C LEU A 57 -39.13 7.10 9.39
N SER A 58 -38.17 6.31 8.92
CA SER A 58 -38.47 5.16 8.07
C SER A 58 -39.15 4.05 8.88
N PRO A 59 -39.84 3.10 8.23
CA PRO A 59 -40.38 1.91 8.90
C PRO A 59 -39.30 1.04 9.57
N SER A 60 -38.05 1.15 9.13
CA SER A 60 -36.88 0.49 9.73
C SER A 60 -36.26 1.24 10.90
N GLY A 61 -36.84 2.37 11.33
CA GLY A 61 -36.34 3.19 12.44
C GLY A 61 -35.18 4.12 12.09
N VAL A 62 -34.83 4.24 10.80
CA VAL A 62 -33.78 5.15 10.32
C VAL A 62 -34.35 6.54 10.06
N VAL A 63 -33.69 7.57 10.60
CA VAL A 63 -34.08 8.96 10.38
C VAL A 63 -33.59 9.41 9.00
N THR A 64 -34.49 9.98 8.20
CA THR A 64 -34.23 10.51 6.86
C THR A 64 -34.68 11.95 6.74
N ILE A 65 -34.11 12.69 5.78
CA ILE A 65 -34.49 14.07 5.49
C ILE A 65 -35.79 14.04 4.66
N LYS A 66 -36.81 14.79 5.09
CA LYS A 66 -38.04 14.98 4.30
C LYS A 66 -37.74 15.67 2.98
N ARG A 67 -38.43 15.24 1.92
CA ARG A 67 -38.22 15.75 0.56
C ARG A 67 -38.34 17.28 0.51
N GLY A 68 -37.32 17.95 -0.03
CA GLY A 68 -37.27 19.41 -0.16
C GLY A 68 -36.46 20.13 0.92
N HIS A 69 -36.04 19.46 1.99
CA HIS A 69 -35.33 20.07 3.12
C HIS A 69 -33.82 19.76 3.19
N SER A 70 -33.21 19.29 2.09
CA SER A 70 -31.76 18.98 2.10
C SER A 70 -30.92 20.23 2.33
N THR A 71 -31.26 21.34 1.67
CA THR A 71 -30.57 22.63 1.80
C THR A 71 -30.70 23.21 3.20
N ASP A 72 -31.87 23.03 3.84
CA ASP A 72 -32.12 23.46 5.21
C ASP A 72 -31.23 22.71 6.21
N VAL A 73 -31.07 21.40 6.00
CA VAL A 73 -30.18 20.56 6.82
C VAL A 73 -28.72 20.94 6.61
N ASP A 74 -28.29 21.22 5.37
CA ASP A 74 -26.93 21.65 5.09
C ASP A 74 -26.62 23.03 5.72
N GLN A 75 -27.60 23.94 5.73
CA GLN A 75 -27.50 25.19 6.47
C GLN A 75 -27.34 24.93 7.98
N LEU A 76 -28.18 24.08 8.58
CA LEU A 76 -28.08 23.73 10.01
C LEU A 76 -26.73 23.09 10.36
N ARG A 77 -26.20 22.21 9.50
CA ARG A 77 -24.87 21.57 9.68
C ARG A 77 -23.73 22.58 9.76
N SER A 78 -23.86 23.71 9.07
CA SER A 78 -22.85 24.78 9.08
C SER A 78 -22.90 25.66 10.34
N LEU A 79 -23.97 25.57 11.13
CA LEU A 79 -24.20 26.41 12.30
C LEU A 79 -23.72 25.74 13.61
N LYS A 80 -23.25 26.58 14.54
CA LYS A 80 -23.15 26.22 15.97
C LYS A 80 -24.53 26.31 16.58
N PHE A 81 -25.40 25.34 16.31
CA PHE A 81 -26.79 25.47 16.74
C PHE A 81 -27.15 24.61 17.96
N VAL A 82 -26.28 23.69 18.42
CA VAL A 82 -26.61 22.80 19.54
C VAL A 82 -26.35 23.49 20.89
N PHE A 83 -27.43 23.95 21.53
CA PHE A 83 -27.39 24.65 22.82
C PHE A 83 -27.42 23.72 24.05
N PHE A 84 -26.40 23.81 24.89
CA PHE A 84 -26.39 23.28 26.26
C PHE A 84 -25.24 23.91 27.07
N ASP A 85 -25.36 23.89 28.41
CA ASP A 85 -24.45 24.57 29.34
C ASP A 85 -24.24 26.06 29.01
N GLY A 86 -25.32 26.73 28.60
CA GLY A 86 -25.33 28.16 28.29
C GLY A 86 -24.56 28.55 27.02
N LYS A 87 -24.12 27.57 26.20
CA LYS A 87 -23.36 27.83 24.96
C LYS A 87 -23.86 26.99 23.79
N PHE A 88 -23.71 27.56 22.61
CA PHE A 88 -23.96 26.91 21.33
C PHE A 88 -22.72 26.17 20.83
N LYS A 89 -22.91 24.92 20.37
CA LYS A 89 -21.83 24.01 19.94
C LYS A 89 -22.11 23.43 18.55
N GLU A 90 -21.06 22.97 17.88
CA GLU A 90 -21.14 22.32 16.57
C GLU A 90 -21.57 20.85 16.72
N CYS A 91 -22.33 20.31 15.77
CA CYS A 91 -22.74 18.89 15.79
C CYS A 91 -21.55 17.92 15.90
N LYS A 92 -20.41 18.25 15.27
CA LYS A 92 -19.19 17.42 15.30
C LYS A 92 -18.56 17.29 16.70
N GLN A 93 -18.91 18.16 17.64
CA GLN A 93 -18.43 18.11 19.02
C GLN A 93 -19.27 17.18 19.89
N LEU A 94 -20.33 16.57 19.36
CA LEU A 94 -21.24 15.72 20.10
C LEU A 94 -21.31 14.29 19.55
N ALA A 95 -21.45 13.33 20.46
CA ALA A 95 -21.82 11.96 20.15
C ALA A 95 -22.86 11.44 21.16
N PHE A 96 -23.77 10.56 20.73
CA PHE A 96 -24.80 10.01 21.63
C PHE A 96 -24.25 9.06 22.69
N GLN A 97 -23.13 8.39 22.40
CA GLN A 97 -22.47 7.44 23.29
C GLN A 97 -21.02 7.87 23.45
N TYR A 98 -20.74 8.54 24.57
CA TYR A 98 -19.39 8.97 24.91
C TYR A 98 -19.24 9.08 26.42
N GLN A 99 -18.29 8.33 27.01
CA GLN A 99 -18.08 8.30 28.47
C GLN A 99 -16.80 9.04 28.91
N GLY A 100 -16.05 9.63 27.97
CA GLY A 100 -14.79 10.28 28.26
C GLY A 100 -14.92 11.70 28.85
N THR A 101 -13.81 12.22 29.38
CA THR A 101 -13.76 13.52 30.08
C THR A 101 -13.08 14.61 29.25
N SER A 102 -13.59 14.84 28.03
CA SER A 102 -12.94 15.74 27.04
C SER A 102 -13.60 17.11 26.90
N GLY A 103 -14.43 17.53 27.85
CA GLY A 103 -14.97 18.90 27.87
C GLY A 103 -13.84 19.92 28.13
N PRO A 104 -13.73 21.01 27.36
CA PRO A 104 -14.76 21.59 26.50
C PRO A 104 -14.70 21.24 24.99
N TYR A 105 -14.02 20.18 24.58
CA TYR A 105 -13.75 19.89 23.16
C TYR A 105 -14.77 18.92 22.56
N LEU A 106 -15.00 17.79 23.24
CA LEU A 106 -15.91 16.72 22.84
C LEU A 106 -16.87 16.40 23.98
N TYR A 107 -18.14 16.16 23.64
CA TYR A 107 -19.23 16.02 24.58
C TYR A 107 -20.14 14.83 24.26
N GLU A 108 -20.65 14.20 25.30
CA GLU A 108 -21.83 13.35 25.19
C GLU A 108 -23.07 14.23 24.97
N VAL A 109 -24.03 13.78 24.17
CA VAL A 109 -25.32 14.46 24.02
C VAL A 109 -26.05 14.51 25.38
N PRO A 110 -26.30 15.71 25.95
CA PRO A 110 -26.98 15.83 27.24
C PRO A 110 -28.40 15.27 27.20
N ARG A 111 -28.85 14.75 28.35
CA ARG A 111 -30.20 14.13 28.48
C ARG A 111 -31.34 15.03 28.03
N GLY A 112 -31.23 16.35 28.24
CA GLY A 112 -32.24 17.32 27.82
C GLY A 112 -32.40 17.45 26.30
N LEU A 113 -31.40 17.01 25.52
CA LEU A 113 -31.43 17.05 24.05
C LEU A 113 -31.86 15.72 23.41
N ILE A 114 -32.00 14.64 24.18
CA ILE A 114 -32.49 13.33 23.71
C ILE A 114 -33.84 13.41 22.96
N PRO A 115 -34.83 14.23 23.40
CA PRO A 115 -36.09 14.41 22.67
C PRO A 115 -35.93 14.93 21.24
N PHE A 116 -34.78 15.55 20.94
CA PHE A 116 -34.45 16.12 19.63
C PHE A 116 -33.43 15.27 18.85
N SER A 117 -33.29 13.98 19.22
CA SER A 117 -32.31 13.06 18.63
C SER A 117 -32.44 12.88 17.11
N ASN A 118 -33.65 12.91 16.55
CA ASN A 118 -33.84 12.79 15.10
C ASN A 118 -33.26 14.01 14.37
N LEU A 119 -33.48 15.21 14.90
CA LEU A 119 -32.89 16.44 14.36
C LEU A 119 -31.36 16.39 14.43
N LEU A 120 -30.81 16.02 15.58
CA LEU A 120 -29.37 15.95 15.79
C LEU A 120 -28.70 14.92 14.87
N ARG A 121 -29.27 13.70 14.72
CA ARG A 121 -28.78 12.68 13.78
C ARG A 121 -28.84 13.17 12.33
N THR A 122 -29.94 13.83 11.95
CA THR A 122 -30.12 14.41 10.61
C THR A 122 -29.04 15.46 10.31
N CYS A 123 -28.68 16.26 11.32
CA CYS A 123 -27.65 17.30 11.24
C CYS A 123 -26.22 16.77 11.48
N GLY A 124 -26.00 15.46 11.59
CA GLY A 124 -24.66 14.86 11.60
C GLY A 124 -24.07 14.52 12.98
N VAL A 125 -24.86 14.59 14.07
CA VAL A 125 -24.44 14.01 15.36
C VAL A 125 -24.45 12.49 15.26
N ARG A 126 -23.29 11.87 15.45
CA ARG A 126 -23.08 10.42 15.35
C ARG A 126 -23.34 9.71 16.69
N ASP A 127 -23.48 8.38 16.63
CA ASP A 127 -23.56 7.57 17.84
C ASP A 127 -22.24 7.58 18.62
N HIS A 128 -21.12 7.43 17.92
CA HIS A 128 -19.77 7.41 18.50
C HIS A 128 -18.86 8.40 17.75
N PHE A 129 -17.82 8.88 18.42
CA PHE A 129 -16.74 9.61 17.78
C PHE A 129 -15.86 8.67 16.95
N HIS A 130 -15.28 9.20 15.89
CA HIS A 130 -14.23 8.53 15.12
C HIS A 130 -12.85 9.07 15.55
N LEU A 131 -11.80 8.36 15.13
CA LEU A 131 -10.41 8.71 15.43
C LEU A 131 -10.09 10.19 15.13
N ASP A 132 -10.54 10.69 13.98
CA ASP A 132 -10.26 12.07 13.51
C ASP A 132 -10.82 13.15 14.45
N ASP A 133 -11.88 12.87 15.19
CA ASP A 133 -12.50 13.84 16.10
C ASP A 133 -11.60 14.10 17.31
N PHE A 134 -11.01 13.03 17.86
CA PHE A 134 -10.05 13.12 18.96
C PHE A 134 -8.76 13.81 18.51
N ILE A 135 -8.28 13.50 17.30
CA ILE A 135 -7.09 14.14 16.73
C ILE A 135 -7.32 15.64 16.55
N GLN A 136 -8.45 16.05 15.96
CA GLN A 136 -8.79 17.47 15.78
C GLN A 136 -8.93 18.21 17.12
N ALA A 137 -9.51 17.56 18.14
CA ALA A 137 -9.61 18.15 19.47
C ALA A 137 -8.24 18.35 20.13
N LEU A 138 -7.32 17.39 20.01
CA LEU A 138 -5.92 17.56 20.45
C LEU A 138 -5.17 18.65 19.68
N GLN A 139 -5.45 18.80 18.37
CA GLN A 139 -4.88 19.88 17.56
C GLN A 139 -5.38 21.25 18.01
N LEU A 140 -6.66 21.37 18.34
CA LEU A 140 -7.23 22.60 18.89
C LEU A 140 -6.58 22.99 20.22
N LEU A 141 -6.37 22.01 21.11
CA LEU A 141 -5.60 22.18 22.35
C LEU A 141 -4.18 22.68 22.06
N LYS A 142 -3.48 22.02 21.13
CA LYS A 142 -2.13 22.40 20.72
C LYS A 142 -2.07 23.80 20.15
N GLY A 143 -3.05 24.21 19.33
CA GLY A 143 -3.14 25.55 18.77
C GLY A 143 -3.39 26.62 19.84
N THR A 144 -4.24 26.30 20.82
CA THR A 144 -4.60 27.22 21.93
C THR A 144 -3.41 27.48 22.86
N TYR A 145 -2.68 26.44 23.24
CA TYR A 145 -1.58 26.53 24.21
C TYR A 145 -0.20 26.75 23.57
N GLY A 146 -0.02 26.35 22.32
CA GLY A 146 1.25 26.43 21.59
C GLY A 146 2.37 25.67 22.29
N LYS A 147 3.30 26.41 22.92
CA LYS A 147 4.45 25.87 23.68
C LYS A 147 4.27 25.98 25.21
N LYS A 148 3.07 26.36 25.68
CA LYS A 148 2.75 26.49 27.10
C LYS A 148 2.18 25.18 27.66
N PRO A 149 2.33 24.94 28.97
CA PRO A 149 1.73 23.78 29.62
C PRO A 149 0.20 23.89 29.64
N LEU A 150 -0.47 22.74 29.50
CA LEU A 150 -1.91 22.61 29.70
C LEU A 150 -2.27 22.86 31.17
N ASN A 151 -3.45 23.44 31.42
CA ASN A 151 -4.02 23.43 32.76
C ASN A 151 -4.48 22.00 33.15
N GLU A 152 -4.81 21.76 34.41
CA GLU A 152 -5.18 20.43 34.91
C GLU A 152 -6.39 19.82 34.19
N SER A 153 -7.41 20.62 33.89
CA SER A 153 -8.63 20.17 33.19
C SER A 153 -8.32 19.76 31.75
N ASP A 154 -7.61 20.62 31.01
CA ASP A 154 -7.23 20.38 29.62
C ASP A 154 -6.23 19.23 29.50
N LEU A 155 -5.33 19.07 30.48
CA LEU A 155 -4.42 17.93 30.54
C LEU A 155 -5.19 16.63 30.76
N LYS A 156 -6.20 16.63 31.64
CA LYS A 156 -7.08 15.46 31.83
C LYS A 156 -7.84 15.12 30.55
N SER A 157 -8.38 16.12 29.86
CA SER A 157 -9.02 15.93 28.56
C SER A 157 -8.07 15.39 27.50
N ALA A 158 -6.86 15.96 27.39
CA ALA A 158 -5.84 15.46 26.46
C ALA A 158 -5.51 13.99 26.71
N LYS A 159 -5.30 13.60 27.98
CA LYS A 159 -5.04 12.20 28.35
C LYS A 159 -6.23 11.29 28.03
N SER A 160 -7.46 11.73 28.30
CA SER A 160 -8.67 10.97 27.96
C SER A 160 -8.77 10.74 26.45
N MET A 161 -8.55 11.76 25.64
CA MET A 161 -8.57 11.65 24.17
C MET A 161 -7.46 10.74 23.64
N LEU A 162 -6.26 10.80 24.22
CA LEU A 162 -5.16 9.91 23.85
C LEU A 162 -5.47 8.44 24.17
N SER A 163 -6.11 8.16 25.31
CA SER A 163 -6.52 6.81 25.66
C SER A 163 -7.54 6.23 24.67
N GLU A 164 -8.51 7.05 24.21
CA GLU A 164 -9.47 6.64 23.18
C GLU A 164 -8.77 6.36 21.84
N ILE A 165 -7.87 7.26 21.42
CA ILE A 165 -7.06 7.09 20.21
C ILE A 165 -6.27 5.77 20.26
N VAL A 166 -5.59 5.50 21.37
CA VAL A 166 -4.79 4.28 21.54
C VAL A 166 -5.69 3.03 21.53
N SER A 167 -6.86 3.06 22.16
CA SER A 167 -7.80 1.92 22.13
C SER A 167 -8.27 1.62 20.71
N MET A 168 -8.69 2.65 19.96
CA MET A 168 -9.18 2.50 18.59
C MET A 168 -8.09 1.98 17.63
N ILE A 169 -6.85 2.42 17.79
CA ILE A 169 -5.72 1.93 16.99
C ILE A 169 -5.38 0.49 17.38
N ALA A 170 -5.38 0.15 18.67
CA ALA A 170 -5.06 -1.20 19.13
C ALA A 170 -6.09 -2.26 18.69
N GLU A 171 -7.36 -1.87 18.53
CA GLU A 171 -8.43 -2.76 18.09
C GLU A 171 -8.37 -3.09 16.60
N SER A 172 -7.75 -2.24 15.76
CA SER A 172 -7.66 -2.44 14.31
C SER A 172 -6.70 -3.55 13.82
N HIS A 173 -6.22 -4.45 14.70
CA HIS A 173 -5.39 -5.64 14.41
C HIS A 173 -4.02 -5.41 13.73
N ASP A 174 -3.69 -4.21 13.30
CA ASP A 174 -2.33 -3.81 12.93
C ASP A 174 -1.53 -3.44 14.20
N PHE A 175 -0.93 -4.44 14.84
CA PHE A 175 0.04 -4.25 15.94
C PHE A 175 1.34 -3.55 15.51
N SER A 176 1.44 -3.23 14.23
CA SER A 176 2.46 -2.37 13.64
C SER A 176 1.71 -1.13 13.16
N PRO A 177 2.04 0.10 13.62
CA PRO A 177 1.54 1.26 12.91
C PRO A 177 1.96 1.09 11.46
N PRO A 178 1.04 1.07 10.49
CA PRO A 178 1.44 0.95 9.09
C PRO A 178 2.46 2.05 8.84
N GLU A 179 3.60 1.73 8.25
CA GLU A 179 4.56 2.75 7.81
C GLU A 179 3.77 3.77 6.97
N GLY A 180 3.47 4.93 7.58
CA GLY A 180 2.67 5.99 6.98
C GLY A 180 1.21 6.19 7.42
N SER A 181 0.60 5.36 8.28
CA SER A 181 -0.84 5.53 8.66
C SER A 181 -1.12 6.25 9.98
N LEU A 182 -0.17 6.28 10.92
CA LEU A 182 -0.15 7.38 11.87
C LEU A 182 0.38 8.57 11.09
N GLN A 183 -0.47 9.53 10.70
CA GLN A 183 -0.01 10.78 10.11
C GLN A 183 0.95 11.46 11.08
N SER A 184 2.24 11.18 10.89
CA SER A 184 3.36 11.65 11.68
C SER A 184 3.34 13.17 11.60
N GLY A 185 2.79 13.82 12.63
CA GLY A 185 2.56 15.27 12.66
C GLY A 185 1.19 15.73 13.15
N LEU A 186 0.18 14.85 13.25
CA LEU A 186 -1.17 15.27 13.66
C LEU A 186 -1.53 14.99 15.13
N ILE A 187 -0.97 13.94 15.74
CA ILE A 187 -1.25 13.58 17.14
C ILE A 187 -0.24 14.26 18.06
N PHE A 188 -0.72 14.86 19.14
CA PHE A 188 0.12 15.51 20.14
C PHE A 188 -0.03 14.84 21.51
N VAL A 189 1.11 14.63 22.17
CA VAL A 189 1.22 13.92 23.44
C VAL A 189 1.83 14.87 24.47
N PRO A 190 1.32 14.94 25.71
CA PRO A 190 1.89 15.80 26.74
C PRO A 190 3.27 15.28 27.18
N ASP A 191 4.23 16.19 27.28
CA ASP A 191 5.50 15.93 27.96
C ASP A 191 5.33 15.95 29.50
N ASN A 192 6.41 15.66 30.22
CA ASN A 192 6.45 15.70 31.69
C ASN A 192 6.19 17.08 32.32
N ARG A 193 6.08 18.14 31.50
CA ARG A 193 5.68 19.49 31.92
C ARG A 193 4.25 19.83 31.47
N GLY A 194 3.52 18.88 30.89
CA GLY A 194 2.17 19.09 30.37
C GLY A 194 2.13 19.87 29.06
N ILE A 195 3.24 20.00 28.33
CA ILE A 195 3.28 20.65 27.02
C ILE A 195 3.01 19.61 25.94
N LEU A 196 2.02 19.85 25.09
CA LEU A 196 1.73 18.98 23.94
C LEU A 196 2.87 19.00 22.91
N ARG A 197 3.42 17.83 22.55
CA ARG A 197 4.51 17.66 21.59
C ARG A 197 4.20 16.56 20.57
N SER A 198 4.89 16.57 19.45
CA SER A 198 4.81 15.43 18.52
C SER A 198 5.51 14.22 19.16
N PRO A 199 5.04 12.98 18.90
CA PRO A 199 5.66 11.76 19.40
C PRO A 199 7.16 11.65 19.09
N GLN A 200 7.61 12.18 17.95
CA GLN A 200 9.00 12.16 17.51
C GLN A 200 9.92 13.06 18.35
N GLU A 201 9.37 14.06 19.05
CA GLU A 201 10.13 14.89 19.98
C GLU A 201 10.27 14.27 21.38
N LEU A 202 9.56 13.17 21.66
CA LEU A 202 9.43 12.61 22.99
C LEU A 202 10.25 11.33 23.16
N THR A 203 10.62 11.07 24.41
CA THR A 203 11.26 9.85 24.86
C THR A 203 10.40 9.24 25.97
N PHE A 204 10.11 7.95 25.85
CA PHE A 204 9.50 7.20 26.94
C PHE A 204 10.61 6.69 27.88
N ASN A 205 10.49 6.96 29.19
CA ASN A 205 11.46 6.46 30.16
C ASN A 205 11.14 5.01 30.54
N ASP A 206 11.83 4.06 29.90
CA ASP A 206 11.82 2.62 30.23
C ASP A 206 13.12 2.16 30.93
N MET A 207 13.93 3.12 31.39
CA MET A 207 15.17 2.91 32.12
C MET A 207 15.10 3.61 33.47
N GLU A 208 14.17 3.17 34.33
CA GLU A 208 13.96 3.75 35.67
C GLU A 208 15.25 3.80 36.51
N TRP A 209 16.23 2.94 36.20
CA TRP A 209 17.53 2.85 36.89
C TRP A 209 18.57 3.88 36.43
N ASP A 210 18.40 4.54 35.28
CA ASP A 210 19.43 5.39 34.65
C ASP A 210 19.04 6.88 34.60
N GLY A 211 17.91 7.23 35.22
CA GLY A 211 17.41 8.59 35.26
C GLY A 211 17.08 9.16 33.87
N TYR A 212 16.95 10.49 33.78
CA TYR A 212 16.63 11.18 32.54
C TYR A 212 17.91 11.60 31.79
N LEU A 213 18.00 11.25 30.51
CA LEU A 213 19.03 11.71 29.59
C LEU A 213 18.97 13.24 29.44
N ARG A 214 20.14 13.88 29.41
CA ARG A 214 20.26 15.33 29.28
C ARG A 214 19.83 15.78 27.88
N GLY A 215 18.95 16.77 27.82
CA GLY A 215 18.47 17.37 26.56
C GLY A 215 17.23 16.69 25.97
N GLU A 216 16.86 15.53 26.52
CA GLU A 216 15.68 14.78 26.09
C GLU A 216 14.39 15.33 26.73
N LYS A 217 13.28 15.20 26.00
CA LYS A 217 11.94 15.55 26.48
C LYS A 217 11.19 14.26 26.74
N TYR A 218 10.69 14.09 27.95
CA TYR A 218 10.04 12.86 28.36
C TYR A 218 8.53 12.96 28.29
N THR A 219 7.87 11.85 28.00
CA THR A 219 6.41 11.74 28.09
C THR A 219 5.92 12.07 29.50
N HIS A 220 4.68 12.53 29.61
CA HIS A 220 4.02 12.65 30.90
C HIS A 220 3.99 11.29 31.64
N PRO A 221 4.19 11.24 32.98
CA PRO A 221 4.25 9.97 33.74
C PRO A 221 3.04 9.05 33.59
N ASP A 222 1.85 9.62 33.40
CA ASP A 222 0.61 8.86 33.18
C ASP A 222 0.53 8.17 31.80
N ILE A 223 1.43 8.47 30.87
CA ILE A 223 1.50 7.75 29.59
C ILE A 223 2.11 6.38 29.86
N SER A 224 1.36 5.31 29.56
CA SER A 224 1.86 3.95 29.76
C SER A 224 2.85 3.55 28.66
N TYR A 225 3.65 2.51 28.93
CA TYR A 225 4.52 1.90 27.90
C TYR A 225 3.72 1.44 26.67
N ARG A 226 2.51 0.89 26.88
CA ARG A 226 1.62 0.47 25.79
C ARG A 226 1.25 1.66 24.91
N ASP A 227 0.83 2.77 25.53
CA ASP A 227 0.44 3.98 24.79
C ASP A 227 1.63 4.56 24.04
N ALA A 228 2.79 4.66 24.69
CA ALA A 228 4.02 5.14 24.07
C ALA A 228 4.39 4.30 22.84
N LYS A 229 4.29 2.98 22.94
CA LYS A 229 4.55 2.05 21.82
C LYS A 229 3.56 2.24 20.67
N VAL A 230 2.26 2.29 20.96
CA VAL A 230 1.21 2.51 19.93
C VAL A 230 1.40 3.86 19.23
N LEU A 231 1.82 4.88 19.98
CA LEU A 231 2.06 6.24 19.46
C LEU A 231 3.42 6.38 18.75
N GLY A 232 4.24 5.32 18.67
CA GLY A 232 5.55 5.35 18.02
C GLY A 232 6.59 6.21 18.74
N ILE A 233 6.46 6.38 20.06
CA ILE A 233 7.42 7.12 20.88
C ILE A 233 8.63 6.21 21.17
N ILE A 234 9.82 6.68 20.82
CA ILE A 234 11.07 5.95 21.06
C ILE A 234 11.35 5.84 22.57
N THR A 235 11.82 4.67 23.01
CA THR A 235 12.19 4.47 24.41
C THR A 235 13.61 4.94 24.70
N GLN A 236 13.89 5.28 25.95
CA GLN A 236 15.24 5.64 26.37
C GLN A 236 16.24 4.51 26.11
N ARG A 237 15.84 3.26 26.37
CA ARG A 237 16.66 2.09 26.07
C ARG A 237 17.05 2.00 24.61
N GLN A 238 16.10 2.20 23.70
CA GLN A 238 16.40 2.18 22.27
C GLN A 238 17.37 3.31 21.89
N LYS A 239 17.18 4.53 22.43
CA LYS A 239 18.12 5.64 22.21
C LYS A 239 19.54 5.34 22.69
N VAL A 240 19.67 4.74 23.88
CA VAL A 240 20.96 4.35 24.43
C VAL A 240 21.62 3.29 23.55
N ILE A 241 20.86 2.26 23.14
CA ILE A 241 21.34 1.23 22.22
C ILE A 241 21.83 1.88 20.92
N ASP A 242 20.99 2.66 20.23
CA ASP A 242 21.31 3.30 18.95
C ASP A 242 22.55 4.21 19.06
N THR A 243 22.69 4.93 20.18
CA THR A 243 23.85 5.77 20.44
C THR A 243 25.10 4.92 20.66
N CYS A 244 25.02 3.85 21.45
CA CYS A 244 26.14 2.94 21.75
C CYS A 244 26.54 2.07 20.55
N SER A 245 25.60 1.69 19.68
CA SER A 245 25.86 0.95 18.44
C SER A 245 26.80 1.73 17.52
N SER A 246 26.78 3.07 17.57
CA SER A 246 27.72 3.91 16.82
C SER A 246 29.17 3.83 17.31
N PHE A 247 29.41 3.26 18.51
CA PHE A 247 30.73 3.14 19.12
C PHE A 247 31.35 1.73 19.01
N GLU A 248 30.74 0.77 18.29
CA GLU A 248 31.20 -0.63 18.10
C GLU A 248 31.43 -1.44 19.40
N GLU A 249 31.29 -0.85 20.60
CA GLU A 249 31.63 -1.47 21.89
C GLU A 249 30.50 -2.34 22.49
N PHE A 250 29.24 -2.19 22.03
CA PHE A 250 28.06 -2.82 22.67
C PHE A 250 27.34 -3.88 21.83
N GLN A 251 27.51 -3.89 20.51
CA GLN A 251 26.81 -4.79 19.61
C GLN A 251 27.75 -5.36 18.56
N ILE A 252 27.73 -6.68 18.40
CA ILE A 252 28.36 -7.39 17.29
C ILE A 252 27.25 -8.25 16.68
N ASP A 253 27.04 -8.13 15.37
CA ASP A 253 26.06 -8.94 14.65
C ASP A 253 26.39 -10.43 14.81
N PHE A 254 25.42 -11.23 15.24
CA PHE A 254 25.59 -12.67 15.45
C PHE A 254 24.37 -13.44 14.96
N GLY A 255 24.60 -14.48 14.15
CA GLY A 255 23.55 -15.32 13.59
C GLY A 255 24.07 -16.20 12.45
N GLN A 256 23.24 -17.15 12.00
CA GLN A 256 23.52 -17.94 10.80
C GLN A 256 23.03 -17.20 9.56
N SER A 257 23.79 -17.28 8.46
CA SER A 257 23.41 -16.74 7.15
C SER A 257 23.81 -17.73 6.05
N GLU A 258 23.08 -17.69 4.93
CA GLU A 258 23.41 -18.41 3.69
C GLU A 258 23.64 -17.37 2.60
N GLU A 259 24.78 -17.44 1.91
CA GLU A 259 25.07 -16.57 0.77
C GLU A 259 24.27 -17.03 -0.45
N LEU A 260 23.69 -16.08 -1.20
CA LEU A 260 22.82 -16.39 -2.35
C LEU A 260 23.51 -17.30 -3.38
N THR A 261 24.80 -17.08 -3.63
CA THR A 261 25.57 -17.86 -4.61
C THR A 261 25.66 -19.32 -4.22
N ASP A 262 25.78 -19.64 -2.93
CA ASP A 262 25.80 -21.02 -2.44
C ASP A 262 24.42 -21.66 -2.53
N ARG A 263 23.35 -20.89 -2.25
CA ARG A 263 21.98 -21.36 -2.46
C ARG A 263 21.71 -21.72 -3.93
N LEU A 264 22.12 -20.86 -4.86
CA LEU A 264 21.97 -21.10 -6.30
C LEU A 264 22.77 -22.32 -6.76
N LYS A 265 24.01 -22.52 -6.27
CA LYS A 265 24.78 -23.75 -6.55
C LYS A 265 24.06 -25.00 -6.06
N SER A 266 23.42 -24.96 -4.88
CA SER A 266 22.63 -26.10 -4.38
C SER A 266 21.49 -26.43 -5.36
N ILE A 267 20.76 -25.41 -5.81
CA ILE A 267 19.66 -25.58 -6.77
C ILE A 267 20.18 -26.21 -8.08
N LEU A 268 21.31 -25.75 -8.61
CA LEU A 268 21.88 -26.31 -9.84
C LEU A 268 22.30 -27.79 -9.69
N ARG A 269 22.68 -28.23 -8.48
CA ARG A 269 22.96 -29.65 -8.19
C ARG A 269 21.68 -30.48 -8.04
N GLU A 270 20.62 -29.89 -7.51
CA GLU A 270 19.29 -30.53 -7.37
C GLU A 270 18.60 -30.69 -8.73
N TYR A 271 18.89 -29.81 -9.70
CA TYR A 271 18.39 -29.83 -11.07
C TYR A 271 19.53 -30.03 -12.07
N PRO A 272 20.18 -31.21 -12.14
CA PRO A 272 21.43 -31.40 -12.88
C PRO A 272 21.25 -31.35 -14.41
N ASN A 273 20.03 -31.44 -14.93
CA ASN A 273 19.77 -31.47 -16.36
C ASN A 273 19.43 -30.08 -16.89
N VAL A 274 20.32 -29.51 -17.71
CA VAL A 274 20.12 -28.21 -18.35
C VAL A 274 18.85 -28.15 -19.21
N SER A 275 18.38 -29.27 -19.77
CA SER A 275 17.15 -29.28 -20.57
C SER A 275 15.89 -29.02 -19.74
N ASP A 276 15.95 -29.19 -18.41
CA ASP A 276 14.83 -28.84 -17.53
C ASP A 276 14.59 -27.34 -17.47
N VAL A 277 15.60 -26.50 -17.80
CA VAL A 277 15.43 -25.05 -17.93
C VAL A 277 14.29 -24.69 -18.88
N PHE A 278 14.16 -25.40 -20.00
CA PHE A 278 13.10 -25.10 -20.96
C PHE A 278 11.73 -25.54 -20.47
N LYS A 279 11.63 -26.63 -19.70
CA LYS A 279 10.37 -27.06 -19.05
C LYS A 279 9.90 -26.02 -18.06
N GLU A 280 10.81 -25.52 -17.23
CA GLU A 280 10.50 -24.50 -16.22
C GLU A 280 10.06 -23.18 -16.87
N LEU A 281 10.74 -22.74 -17.95
CA LEU A 281 10.34 -21.54 -18.69
C LEU A 281 8.99 -21.71 -19.42
N LEU A 282 8.72 -22.91 -19.93
CA LEU A 282 7.43 -23.26 -20.55
C LEU A 282 6.30 -23.23 -19.52
N GLN A 283 6.51 -23.84 -18.35
CA GLN A 283 5.55 -23.81 -17.24
C GLN A 283 5.32 -22.39 -16.72
N ASN A 284 6.38 -21.59 -16.56
CA ASN A 284 6.24 -20.19 -16.12
C ASN A 284 5.39 -19.35 -17.08
N ALA A 285 5.53 -19.55 -18.39
CA ALA A 285 4.71 -18.87 -19.38
C ALA A 285 3.26 -19.38 -19.35
N ASP A 286 3.05 -20.69 -19.19
CA ASP A 286 1.71 -21.29 -19.07
C ASP A 286 0.96 -20.79 -17.83
N ASP A 287 1.63 -20.76 -16.67
CA ASP A 287 1.11 -20.26 -15.40
C ASP A 287 0.80 -18.75 -15.45
N ALA A 288 1.51 -17.99 -16.29
CA ALA A 288 1.22 -16.58 -16.54
C ALA A 288 0.03 -16.37 -17.49
N GLY A 289 -0.52 -17.44 -18.08
CA GLY A 289 -1.62 -17.38 -19.04
C GLY A 289 -1.19 -17.06 -20.48
N ALA A 290 0.10 -17.27 -20.81
CA ALA A 290 0.59 -17.07 -22.17
C ALA A 290 -0.03 -18.09 -23.14
N THR A 291 -0.33 -17.66 -24.36
CA THR A 291 -0.84 -18.53 -25.43
C THR A 291 0.26 -18.93 -26.41
N GLU A 292 1.35 -18.18 -26.44
CA GLU A 292 2.48 -18.44 -27.34
C GLU A 292 3.80 -18.30 -26.59
N ILE A 293 4.74 -19.21 -26.88
CA ILE A 293 6.12 -19.12 -26.40
C ILE A 293 7.10 -19.35 -27.54
N HIS A 294 8.17 -18.56 -27.57
CA HIS A 294 9.16 -18.56 -28.64
C HIS A 294 10.58 -18.60 -28.07
N PHE A 295 11.25 -19.72 -28.28
CA PHE A 295 12.66 -19.90 -27.95
C PHE A 295 13.54 -19.48 -29.12
N VAL A 296 14.40 -18.49 -28.91
CA VAL A 296 15.18 -17.84 -29.95
C VAL A 296 16.66 -17.92 -29.60
N TYR A 297 17.47 -18.51 -30.47
CA TYR A 297 18.92 -18.35 -30.40
C TYR A 297 19.33 -17.06 -31.11
N ASP A 298 19.91 -16.11 -30.37
CA ASP A 298 20.50 -14.90 -30.91
C ASP A 298 22.04 -14.99 -30.88
N PRO A 299 22.71 -15.26 -32.03
CA PRO A 299 24.16 -15.34 -32.10
C PRO A 299 24.86 -13.97 -32.24
N ARG A 300 24.09 -12.86 -32.27
CA ARG A 300 24.64 -11.52 -32.53
C ARG A 300 25.43 -11.01 -31.33
N HIS A 301 26.41 -10.15 -31.62
CA HIS A 301 27.14 -9.39 -30.62
C HIS A 301 26.59 -7.97 -30.63
N HIS A 302 26.11 -7.51 -29.49
CA HIS A 302 25.41 -6.24 -29.37
C HIS A 302 26.36 -5.16 -28.87
N LYS A 303 26.24 -3.96 -29.45
CA LYS A 303 26.97 -2.79 -28.96
C LYS A 303 26.51 -2.49 -27.53
N ALA A 304 27.47 -2.17 -26.66
CA ALA A 304 27.25 -1.93 -25.24
C ALA A 304 28.05 -0.72 -24.73
N LYS A 305 27.96 0.42 -25.44
CA LYS A 305 28.70 1.65 -25.08
C LYS A 305 27.87 2.58 -24.19
N LYS A 306 26.57 2.68 -24.47
CA LYS A 306 25.61 3.49 -23.70
C LYS A 306 24.81 2.59 -22.76
N VAL A 307 25.46 2.13 -21.71
CA VAL A 307 24.94 1.17 -20.72
C VAL A 307 25.04 1.76 -19.32
N VAL A 308 24.34 1.16 -18.35
CA VAL A 308 24.30 1.67 -16.96
C VAL A 308 25.57 1.35 -16.16
N CYS A 309 26.34 0.34 -16.59
CA CYS A 309 27.57 -0.12 -15.96
C CYS A 309 28.55 -0.62 -17.04
N ASP A 310 29.83 -0.27 -16.95
CA ASP A 310 30.84 -0.65 -17.96
C ASP A 310 30.99 -2.17 -18.09
N SER A 311 30.83 -2.91 -16.99
CA SER A 311 30.88 -4.38 -16.99
C SER A 311 29.75 -5.04 -17.80
N TRP A 312 28.68 -4.31 -18.12
CA TRP A 312 27.64 -4.80 -19.03
C TRP A 312 28.16 -5.05 -20.45
N SER A 313 29.29 -4.43 -20.84
CA SER A 313 29.87 -4.69 -22.16
C SER A 313 30.16 -6.17 -22.39
N ALA A 314 30.62 -6.87 -21.35
CA ALA A 314 30.86 -8.30 -21.40
C ALA A 314 29.56 -9.08 -21.68
N VAL A 315 28.42 -8.62 -21.18
CA VAL A 315 27.10 -9.24 -21.39
C VAL A 315 26.54 -8.95 -22.79
N GLY A 316 26.78 -7.75 -23.32
CA GLY A 316 26.37 -7.37 -24.69
C GLY A 316 27.04 -8.20 -25.78
N GLU A 317 28.28 -8.64 -25.54
CA GLU A 317 29.08 -9.45 -26.46
C GLU A 317 28.82 -10.97 -26.39
N LEU A 318 27.86 -11.42 -25.58
CA LEU A 318 27.53 -12.84 -25.50
C LEU A 318 26.37 -13.19 -26.42
N PRO A 319 26.47 -14.31 -27.18
CA PRO A 319 25.29 -14.90 -27.79
C PRO A 319 24.32 -15.32 -26.69
N SER A 320 23.02 -15.22 -26.95
CA SER A 320 22.00 -15.50 -25.95
C SER A 320 20.95 -16.49 -26.45
N ILE A 321 20.39 -17.24 -25.50
CA ILE A 321 19.06 -17.81 -25.69
C ILE A 321 18.08 -16.76 -25.17
N CYS A 322 17.17 -16.32 -26.02
CA CYS A 322 16.08 -15.45 -25.66
C CYS A 322 14.78 -16.25 -25.66
N VAL A 323 13.86 -15.96 -24.73
CA VAL A 323 12.57 -16.65 -24.64
C VAL A 323 11.48 -15.60 -24.55
N TYR A 324 10.71 -15.48 -25.62
CA TYR A 324 9.55 -14.61 -25.70
C TYR A 324 8.29 -15.36 -25.30
N ASN A 325 7.38 -14.70 -24.59
CA ASN A 325 5.98 -15.10 -24.47
C ASN A 325 5.07 -13.86 -24.56
N ASP A 326 3.82 -14.07 -24.91
CA ASP A 326 2.83 -13.02 -25.18
C ASP A 326 2.14 -12.47 -23.91
N MET A 327 2.71 -12.70 -22.71
CA MET A 327 2.20 -12.17 -21.46
C MET A 327 3.20 -11.25 -20.75
N PRO A 328 2.79 -10.02 -20.35
CA PRO A 328 3.63 -9.14 -19.55
C PRO A 328 3.57 -9.54 -18.06
N PHE A 329 4.64 -9.23 -17.33
CA PHE A 329 4.72 -9.43 -15.88
C PHE A 329 3.84 -8.42 -15.15
N THR A 330 3.11 -8.89 -14.13
CA THR A 330 2.48 -8.02 -13.14
C THR A 330 3.45 -7.64 -12.02
N GLU A 331 3.10 -6.65 -11.19
CA GLU A 331 3.89 -6.34 -9.99
C GLU A 331 3.99 -7.53 -9.01
N ALA A 332 2.95 -8.36 -8.96
CA ALA A 332 2.95 -9.58 -8.15
C ALA A 332 3.94 -10.61 -8.69
N ASP A 333 4.00 -10.80 -10.02
CA ASP A 333 4.95 -11.71 -10.66
C ASP A 333 6.39 -11.23 -10.44
N ILE A 334 6.64 -9.93 -10.54
CA ILE A 334 7.97 -9.34 -10.28
C ILE A 334 8.39 -9.57 -8.84
N LYS A 335 7.49 -9.40 -7.86
CA LYS A 335 7.77 -9.72 -6.45
C LYS A 335 7.97 -11.23 -6.23
N GLY A 336 7.26 -12.06 -6.98
CA GLY A 336 7.33 -13.52 -6.91
C GLY A 336 8.66 -14.07 -7.41
N ILE A 337 9.09 -13.67 -8.60
CA ILE A 337 10.30 -14.20 -9.26
C ILE A 337 11.59 -13.83 -8.53
N GLN A 338 11.58 -12.81 -7.66
CA GLN A 338 12.72 -12.43 -6.83
C GLN A 338 12.95 -13.37 -5.63
N LYS A 339 11.96 -14.17 -5.24
CA LYS A 339 12.05 -15.02 -4.04
C LYS A 339 12.71 -16.37 -4.37
N VAL A 340 13.98 -16.50 -4.00
CA VAL A 340 14.70 -17.78 -4.12
C VAL A 340 14.26 -18.73 -3.01
N GLY A 341 13.71 -19.89 -3.35
CA GLY A 341 13.41 -20.97 -2.39
C GLY A 341 12.12 -20.83 -1.58
N VAL A 342 11.49 -19.66 -1.53
CA VAL A 342 10.16 -19.47 -0.96
C VAL A 342 9.16 -19.44 -2.10
N GLY A 343 8.58 -20.60 -2.43
CA GLY A 343 7.53 -20.68 -3.44
C GLY A 343 6.43 -19.66 -3.16
N GLY A 344 6.21 -18.75 -4.11
CA GLY A 344 5.27 -17.63 -3.97
C GLY A 344 3.80 -18.05 -3.92
N LYS A 345 3.49 -19.34 -4.05
CA LYS A 345 2.14 -19.86 -4.19
C LYS A 345 1.95 -21.13 -3.36
N ARG A 346 2.06 -21.03 -2.02
CA ARG A 346 1.60 -22.12 -1.13
C ARG A 346 0.08 -22.23 -1.06
N ASP A 347 -0.64 -21.17 -1.41
CA ASP A 347 -2.10 -21.09 -1.27
C ASP A 347 -2.87 -21.20 -2.59
N ASP A 348 -2.19 -21.31 -3.74
CA ASP A 348 -2.86 -21.42 -5.05
C ASP A 348 -2.72 -22.84 -5.60
N ILE A 349 -3.77 -23.64 -5.37
CA ILE A 349 -3.88 -25.06 -5.75
C ILE A 349 -3.85 -25.23 -7.30
N SER A 350 -4.07 -24.15 -8.06
CA SER A 350 -4.15 -24.16 -9.51
C SER A 350 -2.79 -24.12 -10.22
N THR A 351 -1.74 -23.62 -9.56
CA THR A 351 -0.38 -23.59 -10.10
C THR A 351 0.42 -24.82 -9.69
N THR A 352 0.72 -25.69 -10.65
CA THR A 352 1.40 -26.99 -10.46
C THR A 352 2.92 -26.91 -10.29
N GLY A 353 3.50 -25.70 -10.22
CA GLY A 353 4.94 -25.49 -10.00
C GLY A 353 5.39 -25.78 -8.57
N LYS A 354 6.10 -26.90 -8.38
CA LYS A 354 6.79 -27.24 -7.11
C LYS A 354 7.88 -26.22 -6.79
N PHE A 355 7.56 -25.28 -5.90
CA PHE A 355 8.47 -24.31 -5.29
C PHE A 355 9.04 -23.31 -6.31
N GLY A 356 9.14 -22.02 -5.96
CA GLY A 356 9.71 -20.95 -6.78
C GLY A 356 11.23 -21.07 -6.99
N ILE A 357 11.69 -22.29 -7.25
CA ILE A 357 13.07 -22.74 -7.41
C ILE A 357 13.35 -22.95 -8.90
N GLY A 358 12.36 -23.36 -9.69
CA GLY A 358 12.49 -23.75 -11.10
C GLY A 358 13.13 -22.70 -12.01
N PHE A 359 12.78 -21.42 -11.87
CA PHE A 359 13.41 -20.36 -12.65
C PHE A 359 14.94 -20.31 -12.44
N ASN A 360 15.45 -20.62 -11.24
CA ASN A 360 16.88 -20.56 -10.95
C ASN A 360 17.70 -21.63 -11.72
N ALA A 361 17.06 -22.61 -12.36
CA ALA A 361 17.74 -23.53 -13.27
C ALA A 361 18.40 -22.79 -14.45
N VAL A 362 17.93 -21.60 -14.82
CA VAL A 362 18.54 -20.77 -15.88
C VAL A 362 20.01 -20.44 -15.61
N TYR A 363 20.47 -20.51 -14.35
CA TYR A 363 21.88 -20.31 -14.01
C TYR A 363 22.79 -21.44 -14.52
N HIS A 364 22.25 -22.55 -15.03
CA HIS A 364 23.03 -23.48 -15.87
C HIS A 364 23.57 -22.79 -17.12
N LEU A 365 22.78 -21.92 -17.75
CA LEU A 365 23.09 -21.27 -19.03
C LEU A 365 23.86 -19.96 -18.87
N THR A 366 23.54 -19.18 -17.85
CA THR A 366 23.96 -17.77 -17.72
C THR A 366 24.27 -17.37 -16.28
N ASP A 367 25.11 -16.35 -16.09
CA ASP A 367 25.33 -15.70 -14.79
C ASP A 367 24.51 -14.42 -14.61
N CYS A 368 23.85 -13.94 -15.66
CA CYS A 368 23.13 -12.67 -15.69
C CYS A 368 21.80 -12.84 -16.46
N PRO A 369 20.85 -13.64 -15.92
CA PRO A 369 19.53 -13.70 -16.50
C PRO A 369 18.84 -12.35 -16.36
N SER A 370 18.07 -11.98 -17.37
CA SER A 370 17.32 -10.72 -17.38
C SER A 370 16.08 -10.85 -18.25
N PHE A 371 15.13 -9.95 -18.08
CA PHE A 371 13.97 -9.88 -18.96
C PHE A 371 13.49 -8.45 -19.18
N LEU A 372 12.93 -8.22 -20.36
CA LEU A 372 12.20 -7.01 -20.70
C LEU A 372 10.72 -7.37 -20.84
N SER A 373 9.87 -6.76 -20.02
CA SER A 373 8.43 -6.96 -20.06
C SER A 373 7.71 -5.68 -20.47
N ASN A 374 6.66 -5.84 -21.28
CA ASN A 374 5.83 -4.76 -21.82
C ASN A 374 6.60 -3.62 -22.54
N SER A 375 7.86 -3.88 -22.96
CA SER A 375 8.76 -2.86 -23.53
C SER A 375 9.05 -1.67 -22.59
N ASP A 376 8.72 -1.76 -21.29
CA ASP A 376 8.91 -0.67 -20.32
C ASP A 376 9.54 -1.09 -18.99
N THR A 377 9.66 -2.39 -18.73
CA THR A 377 10.16 -2.92 -17.46
C THR A 377 11.31 -3.88 -17.72
N LEU A 378 12.54 -3.41 -17.49
CA LEU A 378 13.75 -4.21 -17.62
C LEU A 378 14.20 -4.68 -16.24
N CYS A 379 14.23 -5.98 -16.02
CA CYS A 379 14.70 -6.59 -14.78
C CYS A 379 15.97 -7.40 -15.04
N VAL A 380 16.99 -7.16 -14.22
CA VAL A 380 18.30 -7.82 -14.30
C VAL A 380 18.58 -8.51 -12.97
N PHE A 381 18.83 -9.82 -13.02
CA PHE A 381 19.31 -10.58 -11.86
C PHE A 381 20.83 -10.62 -11.91
N ASP A 382 21.48 -10.23 -10.82
CA ASP A 382 22.93 -10.08 -10.74
C ASP A 382 23.47 -10.69 -9.43
N PRO A 383 23.34 -12.02 -9.23
CA PRO A 383 23.74 -12.69 -7.99
C PRO A 383 25.25 -12.58 -7.68
N LEU A 384 26.07 -12.28 -8.69
CA LEU A 384 27.51 -12.08 -8.55
C LEU A 384 27.91 -10.62 -8.34
N LEU A 385 26.94 -9.69 -8.35
CA LEU A 385 27.13 -8.25 -8.17
C LEU A 385 28.12 -7.62 -9.17
N MET A 386 28.14 -8.12 -10.40
CA MET A 386 29.12 -7.71 -11.41
C MET A 386 28.54 -6.79 -12.47
N PHE A 387 27.24 -6.84 -12.75
CA PHE A 387 26.65 -6.31 -13.99
C PHE A 387 25.72 -5.11 -13.79
N THR A 388 25.39 -4.76 -12.55
CA THR A 388 24.49 -3.65 -12.20
C THR A 388 25.12 -2.63 -11.24
N PRO A 389 24.72 -1.34 -11.26
CA PRO A 389 25.25 -0.33 -10.36
C PRO A 389 24.70 -0.48 -8.93
N VAL A 390 25.57 -0.33 -7.92
CA VAL A 390 25.23 -0.21 -6.48
C VAL A 390 24.15 -1.20 -6.03
N THR A 391 24.56 -2.46 -5.91
CA THR A 391 23.77 -3.54 -5.35
C THR A 391 24.18 -3.78 -3.89
N GLN A 392 23.21 -3.73 -2.99
CA GLN A 392 23.39 -4.24 -1.62
C GLN A 392 23.33 -5.77 -1.69
N LYS A 393 24.13 -6.49 -0.88
CA LYS A 393 24.08 -7.96 -0.80
C LYS A 393 22.66 -8.50 -0.61
N THR A 394 21.79 -7.72 0.02
CA THR A 394 20.38 -8.04 0.32
C THR A 394 19.43 -7.96 -0.89
N SER A 395 19.83 -7.37 -2.01
CA SER A 395 19.03 -7.29 -3.25
C SER A 395 19.92 -7.28 -4.49
N PRO A 396 20.44 -8.45 -4.90
CA PRO A 396 21.36 -8.59 -6.03
C PRO A 396 20.62 -8.54 -7.37
N GLY A 397 20.60 -7.36 -7.98
CA GLY A 397 19.95 -7.07 -9.26
C GLY A 397 19.35 -5.67 -9.30
N LYS A 398 18.71 -5.31 -10.42
CA LYS A 398 17.99 -4.04 -10.58
C LYS A 398 16.78 -4.18 -11.50
N GLN A 399 15.70 -3.48 -11.14
CA GLN A 399 14.58 -3.18 -12.02
C GLN A 399 14.75 -1.75 -12.54
N PHE A 400 14.66 -1.59 -13.86
CA PHE A 400 14.73 -0.30 -14.55
C PHE A 400 13.40 -0.03 -15.27
N VAL A 401 12.90 1.20 -15.12
CA VAL A 401 11.80 1.71 -15.95
C VAL A 401 12.37 2.12 -17.30
N ALA A 402 12.24 1.25 -18.31
CA ALA A 402 12.74 1.39 -19.67
C ALA A 402 11.90 2.37 -20.54
N GLY A 403 11.44 3.47 -19.93
CA GLY A 403 10.72 4.54 -20.62
C GLY A 403 11.62 5.46 -21.45
N VAL A 404 11.06 6.58 -21.91
CA VAL A 404 11.72 7.55 -22.82
C VAL A 404 13.09 8.02 -22.31
N SER A 405 13.18 8.34 -21.01
CA SER A 405 14.44 8.83 -20.40
C SER A 405 15.53 7.75 -20.41
N PHE A 406 15.17 6.51 -20.06
CA PHE A 406 16.10 5.39 -20.05
C PHE A 406 16.59 5.06 -21.46
N ARG A 407 15.67 4.92 -22.42
CA ARG A 407 16.01 4.65 -23.84
C ARG A 407 16.89 5.73 -24.47
N LYS A 408 16.77 6.98 -24.04
CA LYS A 408 17.65 8.07 -24.50
C LYS A 408 19.06 7.97 -23.93
N LYS A 409 19.19 7.64 -22.64
CA LYS A 409 20.48 7.61 -21.91
C LYS A 409 21.24 6.31 -22.10
N PHE A 410 20.52 5.18 -22.03
CA PHE A 410 21.07 3.83 -22.03
C PHE A 410 20.43 2.91 -23.11
N PRO A 411 20.35 3.34 -24.38
CA PRO A 411 19.71 2.56 -25.44
C PRO A 411 20.36 1.19 -25.64
N ASP A 412 21.68 1.11 -25.49
CA ASP A 412 22.43 -0.10 -25.77
C ASP A 412 22.13 -1.22 -24.75
N MET A 413 21.54 -0.87 -23.59
CA MET A 413 21.10 -1.83 -22.58
C MET A 413 19.94 -2.71 -23.07
N LEU A 414 19.14 -2.22 -24.03
CA LEU A 414 17.97 -2.91 -24.57
C LEU A 414 18.29 -3.71 -25.84
N ASN A 415 19.54 -3.70 -26.29
CA ASN A 415 19.96 -4.56 -27.39
C ASN A 415 19.90 -6.03 -26.97
N GLY A 416 19.38 -6.88 -27.85
CA GLY A 416 19.24 -8.33 -27.61
C GLY A 416 17.95 -8.77 -26.94
N TYR A 417 17.02 -7.85 -26.64
CA TYR A 417 15.65 -8.16 -26.19
C TYR A 417 14.64 -8.24 -27.34
N LEU A 418 15.13 -8.41 -28.58
CA LEU A 418 14.35 -8.71 -29.79
C LEU A 418 13.28 -7.67 -30.17
N GLU A 419 13.32 -6.46 -29.62
CA GLU A 419 12.43 -5.36 -30.03
C GLU A 419 12.63 -4.96 -31.51
N ASP A 420 13.78 -5.32 -32.08
CA ASP A 420 14.14 -5.11 -33.47
C ASP A 420 13.62 -6.21 -34.41
N ILE A 421 12.99 -7.27 -33.89
CA ILE A 421 12.41 -8.37 -34.66
C ILE A 421 10.89 -8.12 -34.83
N PRO A 422 10.42 -7.70 -36.03
CA PRO A 422 9.02 -7.30 -36.22
C PRO A 422 7.99 -8.42 -36.01
N ALA A 423 8.44 -9.68 -36.08
CA ALA A 423 7.58 -10.85 -35.86
C ALA A 423 7.19 -11.04 -34.39
N LEU A 424 7.82 -10.34 -33.44
CA LEU A 424 7.57 -10.46 -32.01
C LEU A 424 6.95 -9.18 -31.47
N ASN A 425 5.81 -9.28 -30.79
CA ASN A 425 5.18 -8.15 -30.14
C ASN A 425 5.69 -8.01 -28.69
N VAL A 426 6.90 -7.48 -28.52
CA VAL A 426 7.49 -7.24 -27.18
C VAL A 426 6.62 -6.27 -26.36
N LYS A 427 5.89 -5.37 -27.01
CA LYS A 427 4.93 -4.48 -26.37
C LYS A 427 3.62 -5.24 -26.08
N GLY A 428 3.46 -5.64 -24.83
CA GLY A 428 2.40 -6.55 -24.40
C GLY A 428 2.86 -7.99 -24.20
N GLY A 429 4.17 -8.28 -24.30
CA GLY A 429 4.75 -9.58 -23.98
C GLY A 429 5.98 -9.45 -23.08
N THR A 430 6.68 -10.55 -22.89
CA THR A 430 7.93 -10.63 -22.11
C THR A 430 9.01 -11.35 -22.89
N VAL A 431 10.21 -10.77 -22.92
CA VAL A 431 11.42 -11.40 -23.48
C VAL A 431 12.44 -11.62 -22.37
N PHE A 432 12.66 -12.89 -22.01
CA PHE A 432 13.84 -13.28 -21.25
C PHE A 432 15.07 -13.31 -22.15
N ARG A 433 16.21 -12.89 -21.62
CA ARG A 433 17.52 -12.96 -22.27
C ARG A 433 18.48 -13.69 -21.34
N PHE A 434 19.08 -14.76 -21.86
CA PHE A 434 20.09 -15.57 -21.17
C PHE A 434 21.41 -15.53 -21.95
N PRO A 435 22.28 -14.53 -21.67
CA PRO A 435 23.63 -14.43 -22.23
C PRO A 435 24.45 -15.67 -21.85
N LEU A 436 24.91 -16.42 -22.84
CA LEU A 436 25.51 -17.74 -22.62
C LEU A 436 26.91 -17.64 -22.01
N ARG A 437 27.15 -18.42 -20.96
CA ARG A 437 28.45 -18.45 -20.26
C ARG A 437 29.58 -18.87 -21.20
N LYS A 438 30.59 -18.00 -21.34
CA LYS A 438 31.84 -18.26 -22.11
C LYS A 438 33.02 -18.70 -21.24
N GLN A 439 33.02 -18.38 -19.95
CA GLN A 439 34.05 -18.76 -18.98
C GLN A 439 33.39 -19.27 -17.70
N PRO A 440 33.96 -20.28 -17.01
CA PRO A 440 33.47 -20.73 -15.71
C PRO A 440 33.24 -19.58 -14.71
N SER A 441 32.21 -19.70 -13.90
CA SER A 441 31.89 -18.73 -12.84
C SER A 441 31.75 -19.42 -11.49
N VAL A 442 31.52 -18.62 -10.44
CA VAL A 442 31.18 -19.16 -9.11
C VAL A 442 29.90 -20.00 -9.15
N LEU A 443 28.93 -19.70 -10.03
CA LEU A 443 27.66 -20.42 -10.08
C LEU A 443 27.78 -21.77 -10.80
N SER A 444 28.52 -21.83 -11.90
CA SER A 444 28.69 -23.05 -12.70
C SER A 444 29.96 -23.02 -13.53
N GLU A 445 30.58 -24.18 -13.69
CA GLU A 445 31.74 -24.38 -14.58
C GLU A 445 31.34 -24.61 -16.04
N GLU A 446 30.04 -24.80 -16.31
CA GLU A 446 29.58 -25.14 -17.65
C GLU A 446 29.58 -23.96 -18.63
N VAL A 447 30.21 -24.17 -19.79
CA VAL A 447 30.25 -23.22 -20.90
C VAL A 447 29.53 -23.77 -22.14
N TYR A 448 29.03 -22.86 -23.00
CA TYR A 448 28.16 -23.21 -24.12
C TYR A 448 28.72 -22.79 -25.48
N SER A 449 29.04 -23.79 -26.30
CA SER A 449 29.33 -23.59 -27.72
C SER A 449 28.03 -23.51 -28.53
N LYS A 450 28.10 -22.93 -29.74
CA LYS A 450 26.96 -22.92 -30.68
C LYS A 450 26.41 -24.33 -30.92
N ALA A 451 27.29 -25.33 -31.09
CA ALA A 451 26.86 -26.72 -31.32
C ALA A 451 26.07 -27.28 -30.13
N ARG A 452 26.53 -27.00 -28.90
CA ARG A 452 25.83 -27.41 -27.67
C ARG A 452 24.46 -26.76 -27.56
N VAL A 453 24.36 -25.46 -27.84
CA VAL A 453 23.08 -24.73 -27.83
C VAL A 453 22.11 -25.29 -28.87
N MET A 454 22.58 -25.55 -30.09
CA MET A 454 21.73 -26.14 -31.12
C MET A 454 21.24 -27.56 -30.73
N ALA A 455 22.07 -28.34 -30.04
CA ALA A 455 21.66 -29.64 -29.50
C ALA A 455 20.56 -29.49 -28.44
N LEU A 456 20.72 -28.54 -27.51
CA LEU A 456 19.69 -28.23 -26.50
C LEU A 456 18.36 -27.81 -27.11
N LEU A 457 18.40 -26.96 -28.15
CA LEU A 457 17.19 -26.56 -28.86
C LEU A 457 16.56 -27.75 -29.61
N SER A 458 17.35 -28.66 -30.16
CA SER A 458 16.81 -29.88 -30.77
C SER A 458 16.18 -30.84 -29.75
N ASP A 459 16.70 -30.88 -28.52
CA ASP A 459 16.05 -31.64 -27.44
C ASP A 459 14.75 -30.98 -26.98
N LEU A 460 14.69 -29.64 -26.98
CA LEU A 460 13.45 -28.90 -26.77
C LEU A 460 12.40 -29.21 -27.86
N GLU A 461 12.78 -29.35 -29.13
CA GLU A 461 11.86 -29.70 -30.22
C GLU A 461 11.18 -31.08 -30.00
N LYS A 462 11.88 -32.02 -29.36
CA LYS A 462 11.31 -33.32 -28.97
C LYS A 462 10.37 -33.17 -27.78
N LEU A 463 10.82 -32.44 -26.76
CA LEU A 463 10.07 -32.17 -25.53
C LEU A 463 8.76 -31.42 -25.79
N SER A 464 8.74 -30.48 -26.75
CA SER A 464 7.57 -29.66 -27.06
C SER A 464 6.38 -30.47 -27.61
N GLN A 465 6.64 -31.62 -28.25
CA GLN A 465 5.57 -32.50 -28.74
C GLN A 465 4.78 -33.12 -27.58
N GLU A 466 5.47 -33.56 -26.54
CA GLU A 466 4.86 -34.16 -25.35
C GLU A 466 4.28 -33.10 -24.42
N SER A 467 4.96 -31.96 -24.28
CA SER A 467 4.58 -30.91 -23.31
C SER A 467 3.25 -30.26 -23.65
N LEU A 468 2.97 -29.96 -24.92
CA LEU A 468 1.72 -29.30 -25.36
C LEU A 468 0.44 -30.05 -24.96
N LEU A 469 0.52 -31.36 -24.69
CA LEU A 469 -0.61 -32.16 -24.24
C LEU A 469 -1.02 -31.86 -22.79
N PHE A 470 -0.12 -31.29 -21.99
CA PHE A 470 -0.29 -31.10 -20.55
C PHE A 470 -0.29 -29.62 -20.14
N LEU A 471 -0.11 -28.69 -21.09
CA LEU A 471 -0.20 -27.25 -20.85
C LEU A 471 -1.65 -26.78 -20.93
N ASN A 472 -2.00 -25.81 -20.09
CA ASN A 472 -3.37 -25.31 -20.00
C ASN A 472 -3.65 -24.18 -20.99
N ASN A 473 -2.70 -23.25 -21.10
CA ASN A 473 -2.86 -21.97 -21.79
C ASN A 473 -2.03 -21.90 -23.08
N ILE A 474 -0.80 -22.43 -23.09
CA ILE A 474 0.08 -22.36 -24.26
C ILE A 474 -0.48 -23.21 -25.41
N LEU A 475 -0.74 -22.55 -26.54
CA LEU A 475 -1.25 -23.14 -27.77
C LEU A 475 -0.17 -23.34 -28.83
N SER A 476 0.92 -22.57 -28.78
CA SER A 476 2.01 -22.70 -29.75
C SER A 476 3.40 -22.56 -29.14
N ILE A 477 4.33 -23.36 -29.67
CA ILE A 477 5.74 -23.33 -29.31
C ILE A 477 6.56 -23.16 -30.59
N THR A 478 7.40 -22.12 -30.62
CA THR A 478 8.27 -21.83 -31.76
C THR A 478 9.73 -21.87 -31.34
N VAL A 479 10.59 -22.46 -32.17
CA VAL A 479 12.05 -22.37 -32.04
C VAL A 479 12.62 -21.67 -33.26
N SER A 480 13.50 -20.69 -33.04
CA SER A 480 14.11 -19.92 -34.12
C SER A 480 15.55 -19.54 -33.86
N CYS A 481 16.24 -19.13 -34.92
CA CYS A 481 17.56 -18.51 -34.84
C CYS A 481 17.52 -17.15 -35.52
N VAL A 482 18.07 -16.14 -34.86
CA VAL A 482 18.33 -14.85 -35.51
C VAL A 482 19.53 -15.01 -36.44
N THR A 483 19.46 -14.42 -37.64
CA THR A 483 20.63 -14.43 -38.53
C THR A 483 21.66 -13.42 -38.04
N LYS A 484 22.95 -13.71 -38.24
CA LYS A 484 24.04 -12.88 -37.68
C LYS A 484 24.09 -11.44 -38.19
N HIS A 485 23.46 -11.16 -39.34
CA HIS A 485 23.65 -9.91 -40.08
C HIS A 485 22.34 -9.23 -40.51
N SER A 486 21.17 -9.83 -40.23
CA SER A 486 19.88 -9.19 -40.49
C SER A 486 19.03 -9.11 -39.22
N HIS A 487 18.02 -8.24 -39.25
CA HIS A 487 16.94 -8.19 -38.26
C HIS A 487 15.87 -9.26 -38.56
N GLU A 488 16.25 -10.32 -39.27
CA GLU A 488 15.36 -11.41 -39.64
C GLU A 488 15.65 -12.63 -38.77
N MET A 489 14.56 -13.33 -38.46
CA MET A 489 14.55 -14.53 -37.66
C MET A 489 14.11 -15.69 -38.54
N GLN A 490 14.87 -16.79 -38.51
CA GLN A 490 14.54 -18.01 -39.23
C GLN A 490 13.89 -19.02 -38.28
N THR A 491 12.64 -19.37 -38.57
CA THR A 491 11.94 -20.45 -37.87
C THR A 491 12.55 -21.80 -38.19
N LYS A 492 12.96 -22.52 -37.15
CA LYS A 492 13.54 -23.86 -37.22
C LYS A 492 12.48 -24.93 -36.98
N TYR A 493 11.60 -24.66 -36.02
CA TYR A 493 10.56 -25.57 -35.59
C TYR A 493 9.35 -24.77 -35.10
N PHE A 494 8.17 -25.29 -35.39
CA PHE A 494 6.89 -24.73 -34.96
C PHE A 494 5.91 -25.87 -34.71
N ILE A 495 5.22 -25.81 -33.58
CA ILE A 495 4.14 -26.72 -33.24
C ILE A 495 3.00 -25.93 -32.59
N SER A 496 1.77 -26.32 -32.91
CA SER A 496 0.56 -25.69 -32.36
C SER A 496 -0.50 -26.74 -32.04
N ALA A 497 -1.18 -26.59 -30.90
CA ALA A 497 -2.39 -27.34 -30.60
C ALA A 497 -3.59 -26.74 -31.33
N LYS A 498 -4.42 -27.58 -31.94
CA LYS A 498 -5.73 -27.18 -32.47
C LYS A 498 -6.82 -27.78 -31.58
N LEU A 499 -7.53 -26.93 -30.85
CA LEU A 499 -8.70 -27.34 -30.09
C LEU A 499 -9.87 -27.57 -31.06
N SER A 500 -10.52 -28.73 -30.99
CA SER A 500 -11.75 -29.00 -31.74
C SER A 500 -12.92 -28.22 -31.15
N GLU A 501 -13.88 -27.80 -31.99
CA GLU A 501 -15.02 -26.94 -31.62
C GLU A 501 -15.91 -27.47 -30.46
N GLN A 502 -15.76 -28.75 -30.06
CA GLN A 502 -16.48 -29.35 -28.93
C GLN A 502 -15.78 -29.17 -27.56
N GLY A 503 -14.57 -28.59 -27.51
CA GLY A 503 -13.79 -28.42 -26.27
C GLY A 503 -14.02 -27.13 -25.49
N ASN A 504 -14.86 -26.22 -25.98
CA ASN A 504 -15.05 -24.88 -25.40
C ASN A 504 -16.02 -24.83 -24.20
N GLU A 505 -16.69 -25.94 -23.86
CA GLU A 505 -17.64 -25.98 -22.73
C GLU A 505 -17.03 -26.46 -21.40
N GLY A 506 -15.71 -26.66 -21.32
CA GLY A 506 -15.08 -27.24 -20.13
C GLY A 506 -13.64 -26.84 -19.85
N ARG A 507 -13.23 -25.61 -20.15
CA ARG A 507 -11.96 -25.03 -19.69
C ARG A 507 -12.19 -23.78 -18.88
#